data_AF-A0A8E0S8J4-F1
#
_entry.id   AF-A0A8E0S8J4-F1
#
_cell.length_a   1.000
_cell.length_b   1.000
_cell.length_c   1.000
_cell.angle_alpha   90.00
_cell.angle_beta   90.00
_cell.angle_gamma   90.00
#
_symmetry.space_group_name_H-M   'P 1'
#
loop_
_entity.id
_entity.type
_entity.pdbx_description
1 polymer ?
#
loop_
_entity_poly.entity_id
_entity_poly.type
_entity_poly.pdbx_seq_one_letter_code
_entity_poly.pdbx_strand_id
1 'polypeptide(L)'
;MVGIIVQSMDFYRIDFNPCPPGLGNPNHYLAGIARCKPTTLCVPLTGFGFRRGGYECVCQPGHRLPAGQNGPFRGVDIEAATEEEYNNGFDCLPVGWREVIPEETGLKDGSTKSSTVRRSVRSIWDRDVHFFVSENFRPGLHMPAEYGPNALPETVLNNPIQEAAQRDKRRPVLDLLRKNFTVPGYHSVSHLLPLDPVDLPILATPMSASAISTTDNISSNAGQTILDQQEIPSNETNVDSYSVRRVKRNWDVPFYTVGEGTVFNSDRFFEALRLIAHAKKVTSKNCNAMTSSQLEFPGEVSYGAEKQFEMVGRTALRLSHFLSAYYQNNVVGEVYGSLLTGFPINRFELFGEVIANVLSNFDIVSSGVFFDYQMFTDHDGVTWDLFAPYAYKPVGSTQAVEAIDMSINAYRNYVEKPWFRTLKDRWVSSRFGLERITTKPYIRSDVNGTQLQRYFNFPIYYRVPYYEDGYWTQPYFDCQGMVKDWLITYASPFFGVFGEERALRFMGVTTVSVRMLSLDINQCPQSFYTPNFFKNTARCDFTSTYCTPLPRRYFVSGSYKCECRQGYEYPFNDRTWYFHGEMMEREYQLKLAGEPNRFDLLRCRQGLASTLRHGSIWTIVLSLSLRLILSFLI
;
A
#
# COMPACT_ATOMS: atom_id res chain seq x y z
N MET A 1 -2.56 18.96 -37.99
CA MET A 1 -2.45 18.97 -36.53
C MET A 1 -3.28 20.15 -36.03
N VAL A 2 -4.29 19.93 -35.18
CA VAL A 2 -5.31 20.96 -34.86
C VAL A 2 -5.23 21.44 -33.39
N GLY A 3 -4.58 20.68 -32.50
CA GLY A 3 -4.34 21.07 -31.12
C GLY A 3 -3.29 20.19 -30.45
N ILE A 4 -2.84 20.62 -29.27
CA ILE A 4 -1.92 19.89 -28.38
C ILE A 4 -2.60 19.82 -27.01
N ILE A 5 -2.75 18.62 -26.47
CA ILE A 5 -3.22 18.43 -25.09
C ILE A 5 -2.03 18.70 -24.17
N VAL A 6 -2.16 19.67 -23.26
CA VAL A 6 -1.17 19.99 -22.24
C VAL A 6 -1.69 19.58 -20.87
N GLN A 7 -0.89 18.83 -20.12
CA GLN A 7 -1.14 18.52 -18.72
C GLN A 7 -0.07 19.20 -17.87
N SER A 8 -0.47 20.18 -17.06
CA SER A 8 0.40 20.80 -16.08
C SER A 8 0.43 19.97 -14.80
N MET A 9 1.63 19.72 -14.29
CA MET A 9 1.85 19.15 -12.95
C MET A 9 2.30 20.26 -11.99
N ASP A 10 1.91 20.16 -10.72
CA ASP A 10 2.36 21.07 -9.66
C ASP A 10 3.84 20.81 -9.38
N PHE A 11 4.71 21.68 -9.90
CA PHE A 11 6.16 21.59 -9.76
C PHE A 11 6.59 21.49 -8.28
N TYR A 12 5.86 22.13 -7.36
CA TYR A 12 6.17 22.08 -5.93
C TYR A 12 5.91 20.72 -5.28
N ARG A 13 5.22 19.78 -5.96
CA ARG A 13 5.02 18.40 -5.51
C ARG A 13 6.05 17.41 -6.06
N ILE A 14 6.95 17.85 -6.94
CA ILE A 14 7.98 16.99 -7.52
C ILE A 14 9.12 16.83 -6.51
N ASP A 15 9.34 15.59 -6.05
CA ASP A 15 10.52 15.23 -5.27
C ASP A 15 11.79 15.31 -6.13
N PHE A 16 12.92 15.68 -5.52
CA PHE A 16 14.25 15.53 -6.10
C PHE A 16 15.15 14.77 -5.13
N ASN A 17 16.23 14.14 -5.64
CA ASN A 17 17.14 13.36 -4.80
C ASN A 17 18.39 14.17 -4.43
N PRO A 18 18.50 14.73 -3.21
CA PRO A 18 19.65 15.55 -2.80
C PRO A 18 20.90 14.73 -2.47
N CYS A 19 20.79 13.40 -2.38
CA CYS A 19 21.89 12.53 -1.98
C CYS A 19 23.04 12.53 -3.02
N PRO A 20 24.25 12.07 -2.66
CA PRO A 20 25.35 11.93 -3.60
C PRO A 20 25.00 11.09 -4.84
N PRO A 21 25.63 11.33 -6.00
CA PRO A 21 25.44 10.50 -7.19
C PRO A 21 25.91 9.06 -6.93
N GLY A 22 25.17 8.09 -7.46
CA GLY A 22 25.40 6.67 -7.16
C GLY A 22 24.46 5.74 -7.92
N LEU A 23 24.42 4.46 -7.54
CA LEU A 23 23.50 3.49 -8.15
C LEU A 23 22.04 3.90 -7.87
N GLY A 24 21.29 4.24 -8.93
CA GLY A 24 19.93 4.77 -8.80
C GLY A 24 19.82 6.28 -8.55
N ASN A 25 20.93 7.02 -8.52
CA ASN A 25 20.92 8.49 -8.49
C ASN A 25 21.91 9.06 -9.53
N PRO A 26 21.45 9.42 -10.75
CA PRO A 26 22.33 9.99 -11.76
C PRO A 26 22.85 11.37 -11.35
N ASN A 27 24.01 11.78 -11.87
CA ASN A 27 24.56 13.10 -11.59
C ASN A 27 23.69 14.20 -12.24
N HIS A 28 22.93 14.93 -11.43
CA HIS A 28 22.03 16.00 -11.85
C HIS A 28 22.22 17.26 -11.00
N TYR A 29 21.69 18.42 -11.42
CA TYR A 29 21.95 19.72 -10.78
C TYR A 29 21.74 19.75 -9.25
N LEU A 30 20.75 19.01 -8.73
CA LEU A 30 20.45 18.93 -7.29
C LEU A 30 21.07 17.72 -6.57
N ALA A 31 21.99 16.97 -7.20
CA ALA A 31 22.61 15.78 -6.59
C ALA A 31 23.78 16.20 -5.69
N GLY A 32 24.00 15.47 -4.61
CA GLY A 32 25.11 15.71 -3.67
C GLY A 32 24.98 16.98 -2.83
N ILE A 33 23.80 17.61 -2.77
CA ILE A 33 23.56 18.81 -1.94
C ILE A 33 23.15 18.49 -0.49
N ALA A 34 22.88 17.22 -0.18
CA ALA A 34 22.54 16.76 1.17
C ALA A 34 23.70 16.94 2.16
N ARG A 35 23.46 17.65 3.26
CA ARG A 35 24.40 17.91 4.36
C ARG A 35 24.52 16.72 5.33
N CYS A 36 24.58 15.49 4.83
CA CYS A 36 24.82 14.33 5.69
C CYS A 36 26.29 14.27 6.14
N LYS A 37 26.52 14.03 7.44
CA LYS A 37 27.85 13.84 8.04
C LYS A 37 28.53 12.56 7.52
N PRO A 38 29.88 12.45 7.52
CA PRO A 38 30.58 11.24 7.06
C PRO A 38 30.31 9.99 7.90
N THR A 39 29.79 10.13 9.12
CA THR A 39 29.30 9.03 9.98
C THR A 39 27.89 8.54 9.60
N THR A 40 27.24 9.21 8.65
CA THR A 40 25.86 8.95 8.19
C THR A 40 25.79 8.64 6.69
N LEU A 41 24.65 8.11 6.25
CA LEU A 41 24.32 7.75 4.88
C LEU A 41 23.03 8.47 4.50
N CYS A 42 23.03 9.13 3.34
CA CYS A 42 21.86 9.86 2.84
C CYS A 42 20.81 8.91 2.24
N VAL A 43 19.54 9.10 2.60
CA VAL A 43 18.37 8.42 2.03
C VAL A 43 17.34 9.48 1.62
N PRO A 44 16.87 9.52 0.36
CA PRO A 44 15.86 10.47 -0.07
C PRO A 44 14.46 10.10 0.46
N LEU A 45 13.63 11.10 0.75
CA LEU A 45 12.23 10.93 1.16
C LEU A 45 11.29 11.13 -0.03
N THR A 46 10.21 10.35 -0.11
CA THR A 46 9.18 10.47 -1.15
C THR A 46 7.94 11.19 -0.65
N GLY A 47 7.23 11.89 -1.53
CA GLY A 47 6.08 12.72 -1.19
C GLY A 47 6.46 13.98 -0.40
N PHE A 48 7.71 14.41 -0.47
CA PHE A 48 8.21 15.58 0.24
C PHE A 48 7.99 16.88 -0.55
N GLY A 49 7.98 16.83 -1.88
CA GLY A 49 7.85 17.98 -2.78
C GLY A 49 9.16 18.75 -2.98
N PHE A 50 9.10 19.78 -3.83
CA PHE A 50 10.26 20.57 -4.27
C PHE A 50 10.72 21.56 -3.18
N ARG A 51 11.34 21.05 -2.12
CA ARG A 51 11.89 21.82 -1.00
C ARG A 51 13.12 21.12 -0.41
N ARG A 52 14.04 21.92 0.13
CA ARG A 52 15.22 21.41 0.87
C ARG A 52 14.81 20.58 2.08
N GLY A 53 15.65 19.62 2.45
CA GLY A 53 15.43 18.72 3.59
C GLY A 53 14.61 17.46 3.28
N GLY A 54 14.30 17.18 2.00
CA GLY A 54 13.63 15.95 1.53
C GLY A 54 14.50 14.69 1.57
N TYR A 55 15.25 14.52 2.65
CA TYR A 55 16.14 13.39 2.89
C TYR A 55 16.24 13.11 4.39
N GLU A 56 16.80 11.97 4.74
CA GLU A 56 17.24 11.65 6.09
C GLU A 56 18.65 11.05 6.06
N CYS A 57 19.42 11.31 7.11
CA CYS A 57 20.76 10.79 7.30
C CYS A 57 20.70 9.67 8.35
N VAL A 58 20.83 8.42 7.90
CA VAL A 58 20.86 7.23 8.76
C VAL A 58 22.30 6.91 9.15
N CYS A 59 22.56 6.34 10.33
CA CYS A 59 23.93 5.97 10.69
C CYS A 59 24.52 4.92 9.74
N GLN A 60 25.79 5.09 9.37
CA GLN A 60 26.52 4.06 8.63
C GLN A 60 26.69 2.78 9.47
N PRO A 61 26.90 1.61 8.83
CA PRO A 61 27.33 0.41 9.55
C PRO A 61 28.55 0.71 10.45
N GLY A 62 28.57 0.13 11.66
CA GLY A 62 29.59 0.46 12.67
C GLY A 62 29.32 1.73 13.48
N HIS A 63 28.23 2.46 13.20
CA HIS A 63 27.83 3.65 13.96
C HIS A 63 26.38 3.56 14.45
N ARG A 64 26.09 4.23 15.56
CA ARG A 64 24.78 4.31 16.25
C ARG A 64 24.40 5.77 16.54
N LEU A 65 23.12 6.01 16.76
CA LEU A 65 22.64 7.32 17.16
C LEU A 65 23.11 7.68 18.58
N PRO A 66 23.33 8.98 18.88
CA PRO A 66 23.52 9.47 20.25
C PRO A 66 22.32 9.15 21.15
N ALA A 67 22.56 8.98 22.46
CA ALA A 67 21.49 8.75 23.42
C ALA A 67 20.58 9.98 23.51
N GLY A 68 19.27 9.79 23.33
CA GLY A 68 18.27 10.86 23.29
C GLY A 68 17.90 11.36 21.89
N GLN A 69 18.61 10.92 20.83
CA GLN A 69 18.20 11.17 19.45
C GLN A 69 17.19 10.11 18.99
N ASN A 70 15.97 10.54 18.66
CA ASN A 70 14.88 9.65 18.24
C ASN A 70 14.87 9.48 16.71
N GLY A 71 15.45 8.39 16.22
CA GLY A 71 15.47 8.04 14.80
C GLY A 71 16.49 8.80 13.95
N PRO A 72 16.49 8.58 12.62
CA PRO A 72 17.41 9.22 11.69
C PRO A 72 17.41 10.75 11.79
N PHE A 73 18.56 11.36 11.48
CA PHE A 73 18.63 12.81 11.42
C PHE A 73 17.89 13.30 10.17
N ARG A 74 16.82 14.09 10.37
CA ARG A 74 15.98 14.54 9.24
C ARG A 74 16.66 15.69 8.53
N GLY A 75 16.68 15.65 7.20
CA GLY A 75 17.26 16.71 6.36
C GLY A 75 16.66 18.08 6.65
N VAL A 76 15.36 18.17 6.99
CA VAL A 76 14.73 19.42 7.41
C VAL A 76 15.42 20.05 8.62
N ASP A 77 15.77 19.23 9.60
CA ASP A 77 16.36 19.69 10.86
C ASP A 77 17.85 20.05 10.64
N ILE A 78 18.55 19.34 9.74
CA ILE A 78 19.93 19.62 9.31
C ILE A 78 20.02 20.91 8.46
N GLU A 79 19.10 21.13 7.53
CA GLU A 79 19.08 22.33 6.68
C GLU A 79 18.68 23.58 7.46
N ALA A 80 17.90 23.44 8.55
CA ALA A 80 17.50 24.52 9.44
C ALA A 80 18.52 24.81 10.58
N ALA A 81 19.43 23.87 10.87
CA ALA A 81 20.42 24.02 11.93
C ALA A 81 21.42 25.15 11.64
N THR A 82 21.79 25.87 12.70
CA THR A 82 22.90 26.83 12.67
C THR A 82 24.23 26.12 12.39
N GLU A 83 25.27 26.88 12.01
CA GLU A 83 26.59 26.32 11.74
C GLU A 83 27.21 25.66 13.00
N GLU A 84 26.97 26.24 14.18
CA GLU A 84 27.40 25.68 15.46
C GLU A 84 26.65 24.39 15.82
N GLU A 85 25.33 24.35 15.67
CA GLU A 85 24.53 23.13 15.88
C GLU A 85 24.89 22.02 14.87
N TYR A 86 25.17 22.40 13.61
CA TYR A 86 25.59 21.46 12.59
C TYR A 86 26.98 20.89 12.89
N ASN A 87 27.93 21.71 13.34
CA ASN A 87 29.28 21.25 13.64
C ASN A 87 29.32 20.37 14.90
N ASN A 88 28.53 20.69 15.92
CA ASN A 88 28.49 19.96 17.20
C ASN A 88 27.47 18.80 17.23
N GLY A 89 26.65 18.64 16.18
CA GLY A 89 25.54 17.68 16.12
C GLY A 89 25.48 16.86 14.83
N PHE A 90 24.41 16.06 14.70
CA PHE A 90 24.10 15.21 13.55
C PHE A 90 25.13 14.11 13.20
N ASP A 91 26.14 13.91 14.04
CA ASP A 91 27.08 12.80 13.93
C ASP A 91 26.58 11.55 14.65
N CYS A 92 26.82 10.38 14.03
CA CYS A 92 26.62 9.09 14.68
C CYS A 92 27.90 8.66 15.42
N LEU A 93 27.72 8.13 16.62
CA LEU A 93 28.82 7.64 17.46
C LEU A 93 29.24 6.23 16.97
N PRO A 94 30.52 5.86 17.01
CA PRO A 94 30.92 4.48 16.75
C PRO A 94 30.25 3.53 17.76
N VAL A 95 29.88 2.32 17.32
CA VAL A 95 29.51 1.27 18.28
C VAL A 95 30.77 0.80 19.02
N GLY A 96 30.66 0.64 20.34
CA GLY A 96 31.75 0.16 21.19
C GLY A 96 31.93 -1.36 21.09
N TRP A 97 32.37 -1.98 22.18
CA TRP A 97 32.59 -3.42 22.27
C TRP A 97 31.43 -4.22 21.69
N ARG A 98 31.78 -5.08 20.73
CA ARG A 98 30.85 -5.84 19.91
C ARG A 98 30.70 -7.23 20.51
N GLU A 99 29.49 -7.57 20.94
CA GLU A 99 29.12 -8.99 21.00
C GLU A 99 29.15 -9.52 19.56
N VAL A 100 30.21 -10.26 19.24
CA VAL A 100 30.27 -11.09 18.04
C VAL A 100 29.76 -12.47 18.47
N ILE A 101 28.86 -13.06 17.68
CA ILE A 101 28.62 -14.51 17.76
C ILE A 101 29.99 -15.18 17.64
N PRO A 102 30.36 -16.16 18.50
CA PRO A 102 31.64 -16.83 18.41
C PRO A 102 31.89 -17.31 16.98
N GLU A 103 32.99 -16.84 16.37
CA GLU A 103 33.42 -17.30 15.07
C GLU A 103 33.70 -18.80 15.18
N GLU A 104 33.02 -19.63 14.39
CA GLU A 104 33.29 -21.07 14.37
C GLU A 104 34.77 -21.28 14.08
N THR A 105 35.50 -21.88 15.03
CA THR A 105 36.93 -22.16 14.88
C THR A 105 37.16 -23.35 13.94
N GLY A 106 36.81 -23.15 12.67
CA GLY A 106 37.28 -23.97 11.56
C GLY A 106 38.77 -23.72 11.32
N LEU A 107 39.53 -24.81 11.19
CA LEU A 107 40.99 -24.84 11.09
C LEU A 107 41.60 -23.70 10.25
N LYS A 108 42.53 -22.96 10.87
CA LYS A 108 43.50 -22.14 10.13
C LYS A 108 44.68 -23.01 9.70
N ASP A 109 44.64 -23.53 8.48
CA ASP A 109 45.88 -23.86 7.77
C ASP A 109 46.43 -22.59 7.09
N GLY A 110 47.66 -22.26 7.45
CA GLY A 110 48.29 -21.00 7.05
C GLY A 110 48.86 -21.04 5.65
N SER A 111 48.38 -20.16 4.76
CA SER A 111 49.28 -19.55 3.79
C SER A 111 48.99 -18.06 3.64
N THR A 112 50.03 -17.25 3.85
CA THR A 112 49.98 -15.80 3.70
C THR A 112 49.92 -15.43 2.22
N LYS A 113 48.85 -14.74 1.80
CA LYS A 113 48.88 -13.80 0.67
C LYS A 113 47.76 -12.76 0.79
N SER A 114 48.16 -11.50 0.88
CA SER A 114 47.27 -10.35 0.79
C SER A 114 46.57 -10.33 -0.58
N SER A 115 45.25 -10.23 -0.61
CA SER A 115 44.53 -9.82 -1.82
C SER A 115 43.31 -8.95 -1.49
N THR A 116 43.30 -7.77 -2.10
CA THR A 116 42.25 -6.76 -2.01
C THR A 116 40.95 -7.26 -2.63
N VAL A 117 39.93 -7.56 -1.82
CA VAL A 117 38.61 -7.95 -2.35
C VAL A 117 37.85 -6.72 -2.85
N ARG A 118 38.07 -6.37 -4.12
CA ARG A 118 37.12 -5.55 -4.89
C ARG A 118 35.81 -6.34 -5.06
N ARG A 119 34.71 -5.87 -4.48
CA ARG A 119 33.37 -6.29 -4.94
C ARG A 119 33.01 -5.53 -6.21
N SER A 120 33.13 -6.18 -7.36
CA SER A 120 32.59 -5.66 -8.61
C SER A 120 31.07 -5.78 -8.62
N VAL A 121 30.38 -4.69 -8.33
CA VAL A 121 29.00 -4.51 -8.82
C VAL A 121 29.11 -4.08 -10.28
N ARG A 122 28.53 -4.84 -11.21
CA ARG A 122 28.13 -4.30 -12.51
C ARG A 122 26.85 -4.91 -13.04
N SER A 123 26.06 -4.03 -13.65
CA SER A 123 24.73 -4.20 -14.22
C SER A 123 24.74 -5.00 -15.52
N ILE A 124 23.59 -5.58 -15.84
CA ILE A 124 23.36 -6.54 -16.94
C ILE A 124 23.09 -5.89 -18.32
N TRP A 125 23.38 -4.60 -18.49
CA TRP A 125 23.11 -3.88 -19.75
C TRP A 125 24.27 -2.97 -20.17
N ASP A 126 25.31 -3.55 -20.76
CA ASP A 126 26.08 -2.93 -21.85
C ASP A 126 27.03 -3.96 -22.50
N ARG A 127 26.85 -4.28 -23.79
CA ARG A 127 27.88 -4.92 -24.65
C ARG A 127 27.50 -5.05 -26.13
N ASP A 128 27.93 -4.04 -26.88
CA ASP A 128 28.48 -4.17 -28.23
C ASP A 128 29.99 -3.77 -28.12
N VAL A 129 30.98 -4.18 -28.94
CA VAL A 129 31.11 -5.20 -30.01
C VAL A 129 32.63 -5.35 -30.33
N HIS A 130 33.09 -6.52 -30.85
CA HIS A 130 34.42 -6.76 -31.51
C HIS A 130 35.74 -6.70 -30.67
N PHE A 131 36.87 -7.37 -31.00
CA PHE A 131 37.21 -8.51 -31.89
C PHE A 131 38.56 -9.19 -31.48
N PHE A 132 38.99 -10.21 -32.24
CA PHE A 132 40.24 -11.02 -32.20
C PHE A 132 40.31 -12.14 -31.13
N VAL A 133 40.23 -13.46 -31.45
CA VAL A 133 41.05 -14.36 -32.33
C VAL A 133 42.32 -14.81 -31.58
N SER A 134 42.66 -16.10 -31.38
CA SER A 134 42.16 -17.38 -31.94
C SER A 134 42.10 -18.50 -30.84
N GLU A 135 41.65 -19.77 -30.99
CA GLU A 135 41.12 -20.57 -32.13
C GLU A 135 40.35 -21.86 -31.70
N ASN A 136 39.79 -22.56 -32.70
CA ASN A 136 39.52 -24.02 -32.86
C ASN A 136 38.96 -24.90 -31.72
N PHE A 137 37.64 -25.14 -31.72
CA PHE A 137 36.96 -26.25 -32.42
C PHE A 137 35.42 -26.08 -32.38
N ARG A 138 34.66 -26.54 -33.38
CA ARG A 138 33.19 -26.33 -33.51
C ARG A 138 32.38 -27.63 -33.36
N PRO A 139 31.08 -27.51 -33.01
CA PRO A 139 30.05 -27.88 -33.98
C PRO A 139 28.96 -26.81 -34.15
N GLY A 140 28.31 -26.79 -35.32
CA GLY A 140 27.37 -25.75 -35.73
C GLY A 140 25.89 -26.14 -35.70
N LEU A 141 25.05 -25.10 -35.61
CA LEU A 141 23.60 -25.04 -35.64
C LEU A 141 22.85 -26.03 -36.55
N HIS A 142 21.65 -26.41 -36.09
CA HIS A 142 20.42 -26.20 -36.88
C HIS A 142 19.23 -25.87 -35.96
N MET A 143 18.50 -24.80 -36.28
CA MET A 143 17.11 -24.61 -35.82
C MET A 143 16.16 -25.10 -36.90
N PRO A 144 15.14 -25.91 -36.58
CA PRO A 144 13.97 -26.11 -37.44
C PRO A 144 12.95 -25.00 -37.22
N ALA A 145 12.41 -24.46 -38.31
CA ALA A 145 11.17 -23.71 -38.30
C ALA A 145 10.05 -24.62 -38.80
N GLU A 146 9.06 -24.95 -37.97
CA GLU A 146 7.69 -25.34 -38.36
C GLU A 146 6.83 -25.57 -37.11
N TYR A 147 5.52 -25.31 -37.21
CA TYR A 147 4.52 -25.55 -36.16
C TYR A 147 3.63 -26.73 -36.55
N GLY A 148 3.44 -27.67 -35.63
CA GLY A 148 2.45 -28.76 -35.73
C GLY A 148 1.30 -28.60 -34.73
N PRO A 149 0.09 -29.09 -35.03
CA PRO A 149 -1.05 -29.01 -34.12
C PRO A 149 -0.94 -30.04 -32.99
N ASN A 150 -1.45 -29.69 -31.80
CA ASN A 150 -1.63 -30.55 -30.62
C ASN A 150 -0.34 -30.85 -29.80
N ALA A 151 0.20 -29.84 -29.09
CA ALA A 151 1.38 -29.98 -28.24
C ALA A 151 1.04 -30.34 -26.76
N LEU A 152 0.68 -31.60 -26.51
CA LEU A 152 0.64 -32.21 -25.17
C LEU A 152 1.60 -33.40 -25.10
N PRO A 153 2.35 -33.59 -23.99
CA PRO A 153 2.92 -34.88 -23.62
C PRO A 153 2.19 -35.49 -22.42
N GLU A 154 1.59 -36.66 -22.62
CA GLU A 154 1.14 -37.56 -21.55
C GLU A 154 2.30 -38.39 -20.98
N THR A 155 1.95 -39.25 -19.99
CA THR A 155 2.66 -40.43 -19.45
C THR A 155 3.46 -40.22 -18.14
N VAL A 156 3.44 -41.14 -17.16
CA VAL A 156 2.63 -42.37 -17.01
C VAL A 156 2.38 -42.67 -15.51
N LEU A 157 1.29 -43.38 -15.23
CA LEU A 157 0.89 -43.87 -13.90
C LEU A 157 1.85 -44.97 -13.41
N ASN A 158 2.15 -45.06 -12.10
CA ASN A 158 2.38 -46.34 -11.41
C ASN A 158 2.49 -46.19 -9.87
N ASN A 159 1.62 -46.92 -9.16
CA ASN A 159 1.86 -47.39 -7.78
C ASN A 159 2.08 -48.91 -7.85
N PRO A 160 2.73 -49.54 -6.85
CA PRO A 160 1.90 -50.27 -5.89
C PRO A 160 2.32 -50.13 -4.42
N ILE A 161 1.44 -50.64 -3.58
CA ILE A 161 1.36 -50.54 -2.12
C ILE A 161 2.33 -51.50 -1.42
N GLN A 162 2.89 -51.11 -0.27
CA GLN A 162 3.06 -52.00 0.88
C GLN A 162 2.94 -51.22 2.21
N GLU A 163 2.27 -51.83 3.18
CA GLU A 163 1.92 -51.22 4.47
C GLU A 163 3.00 -51.43 5.53
N ALA A 164 3.26 -50.41 6.37
CA ALA A 164 3.77 -50.61 7.73
C ALA A 164 3.30 -49.44 8.62
N ALA A 165 2.73 -49.77 9.78
CA ALA A 165 2.08 -48.79 10.65
C ALA A 165 3.04 -48.19 11.68
N GLN A 166 3.07 -46.86 11.79
CA GLN A 166 3.46 -46.20 13.02
C GLN A 166 2.69 -44.89 13.21
N ARG A 167 1.82 -44.86 14.24
CA ARG A 167 1.14 -43.64 14.67
C ARG A 167 2.18 -42.71 15.27
N ASP A 168 2.28 -41.49 14.76
CA ASP A 168 2.93 -40.41 15.50
C ASP A 168 2.12 -39.12 15.51
N LYS A 169 2.19 -38.39 16.63
CA LYS A 169 1.15 -37.45 17.07
C LYS A 169 1.27 -36.05 16.44
N ARG A 170 1.01 -35.93 15.13
CA ARG A 170 0.68 -34.61 14.56
C ARG A 170 -0.81 -34.32 14.78
N ARG A 171 -1.12 -33.34 15.63
CA ARG A 171 -2.48 -32.78 15.72
C ARG A 171 -2.83 -32.16 14.36
N PRO A 172 -3.97 -32.48 13.74
CA PRO A 172 -4.37 -31.81 12.51
C PRO A 172 -4.70 -30.34 12.83
N VAL A 173 -4.15 -29.41 12.05
CA VAL A 173 -4.51 -27.97 12.11
C VAL A 173 -6.03 -27.76 11.95
N LEU A 174 -6.70 -28.72 11.31
CA LEU A 174 -8.15 -28.80 11.14
C LEU A 174 -8.95 -28.77 12.47
N ASP A 175 -8.40 -29.28 13.58
CA ASP A 175 -9.10 -29.29 14.88
C ASP A 175 -9.10 -27.92 15.58
N LEU A 176 -8.30 -26.94 15.11
CA LEU A 176 -8.38 -25.55 15.58
C LEU A 176 -9.54 -24.77 14.92
N LEU A 177 -10.15 -25.29 13.85
CA LEU A 177 -11.18 -24.60 13.07
C LEU A 177 -12.62 -24.96 13.48
N ARG A 178 -12.84 -25.56 14.66
CA ARG A 178 -14.19 -26.00 15.07
C ARG A 178 -14.56 -25.71 16.53
N LYS A 179 -14.83 -24.44 16.81
CA LYS A 179 -15.91 -24.04 17.75
C LYS A 179 -16.79 -23.00 17.09
N ASN A 180 -18.09 -23.28 17.03
CA ASN A 180 -19.09 -22.32 16.56
C ASN A 180 -19.28 -21.21 17.62
N PHE A 181 -18.38 -20.24 17.66
CA PHE A 181 -18.64 -18.95 18.29
C PHE A 181 -19.23 -18.02 17.23
N THR A 182 -20.55 -18.06 17.08
CA THR A 182 -21.29 -17.10 16.26
C THR A 182 -21.23 -15.73 16.93
N VAL A 183 -20.17 -14.97 16.63
CA VAL A 183 -20.04 -13.57 17.02
C VAL A 183 -21.07 -12.75 16.22
N PRO A 184 -21.96 -11.96 16.84
CA PRO A 184 -22.91 -11.12 16.12
C PRO A 184 -22.20 -10.13 15.18
N GLY A 185 -22.72 -9.95 13.96
CA GLY A 185 -22.12 -9.05 12.96
C GLY A 185 -20.89 -9.61 12.24
N TYR A 186 -20.83 -10.93 12.05
CA TYR A 186 -19.76 -11.62 11.33
C TYR A 186 -20.34 -12.43 10.16
N HIS A 187 -19.96 -12.07 8.93
CA HIS A 187 -20.30 -12.82 7.72
C HIS A 187 -19.14 -13.74 7.32
N SER A 188 -19.18 -14.98 7.80
CA SER A 188 -18.19 -15.99 7.42
C SER A 188 -18.25 -16.27 5.92
N VAL A 189 -17.12 -16.16 5.21
CA VAL A 189 -17.07 -16.35 3.74
C VAL A 189 -16.97 -17.85 3.40
N SER A 190 -18.02 -18.59 3.76
CA SER A 190 -18.04 -20.06 3.79
C SER A 190 -17.80 -20.74 2.43
N HIS A 191 -18.15 -20.07 1.33
CA HIS A 191 -18.05 -20.56 -0.05
C HIS A 191 -16.65 -20.52 -0.66
N LEU A 192 -15.67 -19.85 -0.03
CA LEU A 192 -14.28 -19.85 -0.50
C LEU A 192 -13.66 -21.26 -0.38
N LEU A 193 -12.57 -21.51 -1.11
CA LEU A 193 -11.75 -22.70 -0.88
C LEU A 193 -11.23 -22.73 0.59
N PRO A 194 -11.03 -23.93 1.19
CA PRO A 194 -10.39 -24.04 2.50
C PRO A 194 -8.96 -23.49 2.46
N LEU A 195 -8.45 -23.06 3.62
CA LEU A 195 -7.06 -22.62 3.77
C LEU A 195 -6.16 -23.86 3.86
N ASP A 196 -5.32 -24.09 2.85
CA ASP A 196 -4.37 -25.20 2.87
C ASP A 196 -3.13 -24.82 3.71
N PRO A 197 -2.40 -25.77 4.33
CA PRO A 197 -1.18 -25.44 5.08
C PRO A 197 -0.10 -24.73 4.24
N VAL A 198 -0.07 -24.99 2.92
CA VAL A 198 0.83 -24.35 1.95
C VAL A 198 0.48 -22.87 1.72
N ASP A 199 -0.77 -22.48 1.97
CA ASP A 199 -1.23 -21.09 1.84
C ASP A 199 -0.78 -20.22 3.04
N LEU A 200 -0.29 -20.83 4.12
CA LEU A 200 0.38 -20.13 5.21
C LEU A 200 1.85 -19.84 4.82
N PRO A 201 2.37 -18.60 5.02
CA PRO A 201 3.68 -18.14 4.53
C PRO A 201 4.93 -18.81 5.15
N ILE A 202 4.81 -20.00 5.75
CA ILE A 202 5.88 -20.71 6.48
C ILE A 202 6.23 -22.07 5.85
N LEU A 203 5.39 -22.63 4.97
CA LEU A 203 5.64 -23.94 4.34
C LEU A 203 6.43 -23.90 3.01
N ALA A 204 6.94 -22.72 2.61
CA ALA A 204 7.66 -22.51 1.35
C ALA A 204 9.19 -22.80 1.41
N THR A 205 9.73 -23.27 2.53
CA THR A 205 11.17 -23.60 2.67
C THR A 205 11.37 -24.97 3.34
N PRO A 206 11.64 -26.05 2.58
CA PRO A 206 12.02 -27.33 3.16
C PRO A 206 13.50 -27.29 3.58
N MET A 207 13.77 -27.05 4.87
CA MET A 207 15.06 -27.40 5.44
C MET A 207 15.10 -28.91 5.68
N SER A 208 16.02 -29.59 5.00
CA SER A 208 16.24 -31.03 5.13
C SER A 208 16.67 -31.39 6.55
N ALA A 209 15.86 -32.20 7.23
CA ALA A 209 16.21 -32.75 8.53
C ALA A 209 17.28 -33.85 8.39
N SER A 210 18.50 -33.58 8.86
CA SER A 210 19.50 -34.60 9.18
C SER A 210 19.47 -34.91 10.67
N ALA A 211 19.00 -36.11 11.02
CA ALA A 211 19.03 -36.59 12.39
C ALA A 211 20.47 -36.88 12.82
N ILE A 212 20.86 -36.44 14.03
CA ILE A 212 22.08 -36.88 14.70
C ILE A 212 21.71 -37.36 16.10
N SER A 213 22.15 -38.58 16.42
CA SER A 213 21.87 -39.30 17.65
C SER A 213 22.56 -38.69 18.86
N THR A 214 21.82 -38.55 19.97
CA THR A 214 22.39 -38.26 21.28
C THR A 214 22.89 -39.53 21.96
N THR A 215 24.17 -39.54 22.36
CA THR A 215 24.71 -40.47 23.34
C THR A 215 25.57 -39.73 24.36
N ASP A 216 25.25 -39.97 25.63
CA ASP A 216 26.18 -40.08 26.76
C ASP A 216 26.82 -38.82 27.40
N ASN A 217 26.24 -38.51 28.57
CA ASN A 217 26.88 -38.59 29.90
C ASN A 217 27.70 -37.43 30.50
N ILE A 218 27.16 -36.94 31.62
CA ILE A 218 27.80 -36.78 32.95
C ILE A 218 29.02 -35.83 33.05
N SER A 219 28.83 -34.69 33.72
CA SER A 219 29.32 -34.51 35.10
C SER A 219 28.93 -33.16 35.71
N SER A 220 28.83 -33.15 37.04
CA SER A 220 28.57 -31.98 37.89
C SER A 220 29.86 -31.22 38.21
N ASN A 221 29.77 -29.91 38.49
CA ASN A 221 30.00 -29.40 39.85
C ASN A 221 29.70 -27.90 39.99
N ALA A 222 29.40 -27.50 41.23
CA ALA A 222 29.06 -26.14 41.63
C ALA A 222 30.30 -25.33 42.05
N GLY A 223 30.16 -23.99 42.11
CA GLY A 223 31.15 -23.09 42.70
C GLY A 223 30.60 -21.66 42.83
N GLN A 224 30.30 -21.24 44.07
CA GLN A 224 29.96 -19.86 44.42
C GLN A 224 31.20 -19.11 44.93
N THR A 225 31.32 -17.83 44.58
CA THR A 225 32.01 -16.74 45.34
C THR A 225 31.63 -15.42 44.63
N ILE A 226 30.85 -14.49 45.20
CA ILE A 226 31.05 -13.62 46.39
C ILE A 226 32.14 -12.55 46.17
N LEU A 227 31.63 -11.30 46.06
CA LEU A 227 32.20 -9.96 46.30
C LEU A 227 33.72 -9.75 46.37
N ASP A 228 34.18 -8.68 45.72
CA ASP A 228 34.50 -7.46 46.51
C ASP A 228 34.32 -6.14 45.73
N GLN A 229 34.08 -5.06 46.46
CA GLN A 229 33.94 -3.69 45.94
C GLN A 229 35.23 -2.89 46.18
N GLN A 230 35.54 -1.95 45.29
CA GLN A 230 36.46 -0.85 45.62
C GLN A 230 35.96 0.47 45.03
N GLU A 231 35.86 1.48 45.89
CA GLU A 231 35.32 2.80 45.58
C GLU A 231 36.35 3.70 44.90
N ILE A 232 35.88 4.67 44.11
CA ILE A 232 36.70 5.73 43.50
C ILE A 232 36.24 7.08 44.10
N PRO A 233 37.15 7.94 44.59
CA PRO A 233 36.76 9.21 45.19
C PRO A 233 36.28 10.25 44.17
N SER A 234 35.31 11.04 44.61
CA SER A 234 34.70 12.17 43.90
C SER A 234 35.63 13.36 43.72
N ASN A 235 35.43 14.14 42.65
CA ASN A 235 35.61 15.58 42.69
C ASN A 235 34.56 16.27 41.80
N GLU A 236 33.85 17.23 42.38
CA GLU A 236 32.78 18.00 41.73
C GLU A 236 33.33 19.26 41.06
N THR A 237 32.76 19.65 39.91
CA THR A 237 32.72 21.05 39.49
C THR A 237 31.34 21.38 38.90
N ASN A 238 30.71 22.43 39.42
CA ASN A 238 29.42 22.95 38.95
C ASN A 238 29.53 23.60 37.57
N VAL A 239 28.54 23.34 36.70
CA VAL A 239 28.17 24.23 35.58
C VAL A 239 26.64 24.23 35.44
N ASP A 240 26.07 25.41 35.23
CA ASP A 240 24.66 25.73 35.52
C ASP A 240 23.60 25.08 34.62
N SER A 241 22.41 24.88 35.22
CA SER A 241 21.25 24.28 34.58
C SER A 241 20.37 25.30 33.82
N TYR A 242 20.23 25.14 32.51
CA TYR A 242 19.16 25.77 31.72
C TYR A 242 18.10 24.75 31.30
N SER A 243 17.00 24.67 32.05
CA SER A 243 15.91 23.72 31.75
C SER A 243 14.97 24.25 30.65
N VAL A 244 15.19 23.82 29.40
CA VAL A 244 14.25 24.13 28.29
C VAL A 244 12.97 23.29 28.41
N ARG A 245 11.93 23.87 29.01
CA ARG A 245 10.57 23.29 29.01
C ARG A 245 9.99 23.27 27.58
N ARG A 246 10.11 22.15 26.88
CA ARG A 246 9.32 21.91 25.66
C ARG A 246 7.85 21.72 26.03
N VAL A 247 6.98 22.59 25.51
CA VAL A 247 5.52 22.45 25.64
C VAL A 247 5.08 21.17 24.92
N LYS A 248 4.36 20.29 25.62
CA LYS A 248 3.75 19.09 25.02
C LYS A 248 2.77 19.52 23.92
N ARG A 249 3.03 19.14 22.67
CA ARG A 249 1.99 19.20 21.62
C ARG A 249 0.93 18.18 21.95
N ASN A 250 -0.29 18.65 22.22
CA ASN A 250 -1.45 17.80 22.42
C ASN A 250 -1.86 17.24 21.05
N TRP A 251 -1.45 16.01 20.74
CA TRP A 251 -2.08 15.25 19.68
C TRP A 251 -3.31 14.59 20.30
N ASP A 252 -4.49 14.89 19.76
CA ASP A 252 -5.71 14.16 20.08
C ASP A 252 -5.63 12.79 19.42
N VAL A 253 -4.89 11.89 20.06
CA VAL A 253 -4.92 10.47 19.73
C VAL A 253 -6.32 9.97 20.09
N PRO A 254 -7.12 9.46 19.14
CA PRO A 254 -8.48 9.01 19.45
C PRO A 254 -8.44 7.91 20.52
N PHE A 255 -8.92 8.25 21.71
CA PHE A 255 -8.81 7.42 22.90
C PHE A 255 -9.87 6.31 22.85
N TYR A 256 -9.58 5.24 22.11
CA TYR A 256 -10.42 4.06 22.06
C TYR A 256 -10.32 3.26 23.38
N THR A 257 -11.07 3.68 24.41
CA THR A 257 -11.44 2.78 25.50
C THR A 257 -12.50 1.79 25.03
N VAL A 258 -12.05 0.80 24.26
CA VAL A 258 -12.69 -0.51 24.26
C VAL A 258 -12.18 -1.23 25.50
N GLY A 259 -13.09 -1.85 26.26
CA GLY A 259 -12.81 -2.41 27.58
C GLY A 259 -11.74 -3.51 27.59
N GLU A 260 -11.35 -3.90 28.80
CA GLU A 260 -10.31 -4.89 29.06
C GLU A 260 -10.74 -6.29 28.58
N GLY A 261 -10.45 -6.62 27.31
CA GLY A 261 -10.96 -7.83 26.66
C GLY A 261 -10.56 -7.96 25.20
N THR A 262 -9.27 -8.25 24.96
CA THR A 262 -8.69 -8.74 23.69
C THR A 262 -9.27 -8.17 22.39
N VAL A 263 -8.66 -7.08 21.95
CA VAL A 263 -8.88 -6.40 20.67
C VAL A 263 -8.61 -7.27 19.41
N PHE A 264 -7.98 -8.44 19.58
CA PHE A 264 -7.74 -9.43 18.52
C PHE A 264 -8.84 -10.50 18.47
N ASN A 265 -9.28 -10.86 17.27
CA ASN A 265 -10.18 -12.00 17.03
C ASN A 265 -9.48 -13.08 16.18
N SER A 266 -9.40 -14.31 16.71
CA SER A 266 -8.76 -15.46 16.04
C SER A 266 -9.44 -15.87 14.74
N ASP A 267 -10.75 -15.85 14.74
CA ASP A 267 -11.56 -16.46 13.69
C ASP A 267 -11.55 -15.53 12.47
N ARG A 268 -11.67 -14.22 12.70
CA ARG A 268 -11.43 -13.17 11.68
C ARG A 268 -10.00 -13.21 11.13
N PHE A 269 -8.99 -13.51 11.95
CA PHE A 269 -7.61 -13.62 11.49
C PHE A 269 -7.42 -14.78 10.51
N PHE A 270 -7.96 -15.97 10.82
CA PHE A 270 -7.89 -17.10 9.90
C PHE A 270 -8.75 -16.90 8.64
N GLU A 271 -9.91 -16.23 8.73
CA GLU A 271 -10.69 -15.88 7.54
C GLU A 271 -10.01 -14.81 6.67
N ALA A 272 -9.35 -13.81 7.25
CA ALA A 272 -8.54 -12.86 6.50
C ALA A 272 -7.41 -13.56 5.73
N LEU A 273 -6.70 -14.49 6.36
CA LEU A 273 -5.69 -15.32 5.68
C LEU A 273 -6.30 -16.19 4.58
N ARG A 274 -7.45 -16.84 4.82
CA ARG A 274 -8.18 -17.64 3.82
C ARG A 274 -8.61 -16.81 2.62
N LEU A 275 -9.09 -15.58 2.82
CA LEU A 275 -9.49 -14.69 1.75
C LEU A 275 -8.29 -14.20 0.92
N ILE A 276 -7.19 -13.81 1.58
CA ILE A 276 -5.94 -13.40 0.91
C ILE A 276 -5.32 -14.57 0.13
N ALA A 277 -5.32 -15.78 0.70
CA ALA A 277 -4.90 -17.00 0.02
C ALA A 277 -5.77 -17.30 -1.20
N HIS A 278 -7.10 -17.24 -1.04
CA HIS A 278 -8.05 -17.42 -2.14
C HIS A 278 -7.78 -16.43 -3.27
N ALA A 279 -7.64 -15.13 -2.96
CA ALA A 279 -7.36 -14.09 -3.94
C ALA A 279 -6.10 -14.39 -4.78
N LYS A 280 -5.05 -14.93 -4.17
CA LYS A 280 -3.81 -15.35 -4.85
C LYS A 280 -3.95 -16.65 -5.65
N LYS A 281 -4.86 -17.55 -5.26
CA LYS A 281 -5.11 -18.87 -5.88
C LYS A 281 -6.01 -18.78 -7.12
N VAL A 282 -6.90 -17.78 -7.17
CA VAL A 282 -7.66 -17.44 -8.39
C VAL A 282 -6.73 -16.83 -9.42
N THR A 283 -6.71 -17.41 -10.62
CA THR A 283 -5.94 -16.93 -11.77
C THR A 283 -6.78 -17.04 -13.03
N SER A 284 -6.37 -16.32 -14.08
CA SER A 284 -7.02 -16.33 -15.40
C SER A 284 -7.16 -17.71 -16.06
N LYS A 285 -6.38 -18.70 -15.61
CA LYS A 285 -6.47 -20.10 -16.06
C LYS A 285 -7.50 -20.93 -15.28
N ASN A 286 -7.69 -20.62 -13.99
CA ASN A 286 -8.50 -21.43 -13.06
C ASN A 286 -9.92 -20.88 -12.87
N CYS A 287 -10.15 -19.59 -13.15
CA CYS A 287 -11.43 -18.92 -12.86
C CYS A 287 -12.66 -19.58 -13.52
N ASN A 288 -12.51 -20.24 -14.68
CA ASN A 288 -13.62 -20.94 -15.36
C ASN A 288 -14.14 -22.17 -14.59
N ALA A 289 -13.36 -22.73 -13.67
CA ALA A 289 -13.77 -23.85 -12.82
C ALA A 289 -14.46 -23.41 -11.52
N MET A 290 -14.60 -22.11 -11.29
CA MET A 290 -15.11 -21.53 -10.04
C MET A 290 -16.56 -21.05 -10.19
N THR A 291 -17.28 -21.03 -9.08
CA THR A 291 -18.65 -20.49 -9.02
C THR A 291 -18.65 -18.96 -9.00
N SER A 292 -19.73 -18.32 -9.48
CA SER A 292 -19.84 -16.85 -9.46
C SER A 292 -19.65 -16.26 -8.05
N SER A 293 -20.12 -16.95 -7.01
CA SER A 293 -19.93 -16.56 -5.61
C SER A 293 -18.47 -16.62 -5.15
N GLN A 294 -17.63 -17.46 -5.74
CA GLN A 294 -16.19 -17.50 -5.41
C GLN A 294 -15.41 -16.39 -6.13
N LEU A 295 -15.96 -15.85 -7.21
CA LEU A 295 -15.36 -14.76 -7.99
C LEU A 295 -15.85 -13.37 -7.56
N GLU A 296 -16.68 -13.25 -6.53
CA GLU A 296 -17.12 -11.98 -5.94
C GLU A 296 -16.88 -12.00 -4.43
N PHE A 297 -16.23 -10.95 -3.90
CA PHE A 297 -15.98 -10.80 -2.47
C PHE A 297 -16.95 -9.80 -1.84
N PRO A 298 -17.24 -9.90 -0.52
CA PRO A 298 -18.06 -8.90 0.17
C PRO A 298 -17.48 -7.48 0.08
N GLY A 299 -18.34 -6.47 -0.01
CA GLY A 299 -17.94 -5.05 -0.02
C GLY A 299 -17.09 -4.60 1.17
N GLU A 300 -17.11 -5.30 2.31
CA GLU A 300 -16.20 -5.04 3.44
C GLU A 300 -14.71 -5.23 3.10
N VAL A 301 -14.41 -5.95 2.01
CA VAL A 301 -13.04 -6.23 1.54
C VAL A 301 -12.44 -5.04 0.77
N SER A 302 -13.27 -4.23 0.09
CA SER A 302 -12.86 -2.97 -0.56
C SER A 302 -12.85 -1.77 0.40
N TYR A 303 -12.88 -2.00 1.71
CA TYR A 303 -12.82 -0.93 2.71
C TYR A 303 -11.63 0.00 2.48
N GLY A 304 -11.89 1.31 2.35
CA GLY A 304 -10.88 2.33 2.11
C GLY A 304 -10.56 2.59 0.64
N ALA A 305 -11.05 1.79 -0.31
CA ALA A 305 -10.85 2.01 -1.75
C ALA A 305 -11.30 3.40 -2.21
N GLU A 306 -12.43 3.87 -1.67
CA GLU A 306 -12.99 5.22 -1.92
C GLU A 306 -12.02 6.37 -1.59
N LYS A 307 -11.09 6.17 -0.63
CA LYS A 307 -10.12 7.18 -0.19
C LYS A 307 -8.74 6.95 -0.82
N GLN A 308 -8.30 5.70 -0.90
CA GLN A 308 -7.01 5.37 -1.51
C GLN A 308 -7.01 5.66 -3.02
N PHE A 309 -8.11 5.34 -3.70
CA PHE A 309 -8.28 5.51 -5.14
C PHE A 309 -9.20 6.70 -5.50
N GLU A 310 -9.35 7.67 -4.60
CA GLU A 310 -10.17 8.87 -4.82
C GLU A 310 -9.78 9.58 -6.11
N MET A 311 -8.47 9.83 -6.30
CA MET A 311 -7.92 10.46 -7.51
C MET A 311 -8.21 9.66 -8.79
N VAL A 312 -8.31 8.33 -8.69
CA VAL A 312 -8.61 7.45 -9.81
C VAL A 312 -10.10 7.48 -10.15
N GLY A 313 -10.98 7.43 -9.15
CA GLY A 313 -12.41 7.61 -9.36
C GLY A 313 -12.76 9.00 -9.89
N ARG A 314 -12.04 10.05 -9.46
CA ARG A 314 -12.16 11.40 -10.01
C ARG A 314 -11.83 11.50 -11.51
N THR A 315 -11.03 10.59 -12.07
CA THR A 315 -10.83 10.50 -13.54
C THR A 315 -12.11 10.06 -14.26
N ALA A 316 -12.86 9.10 -13.72
CA ALA A 316 -14.16 8.73 -14.28
C ALA A 316 -15.18 9.88 -14.13
N LEU A 317 -15.17 10.55 -12.97
CA LEU A 317 -16.02 11.71 -12.68
C LEU A 317 -15.74 12.88 -13.64
N ARG A 318 -14.47 13.17 -13.95
CA ARG A 318 -14.05 14.16 -14.97
C ARG A 318 -14.74 13.90 -16.31
N LEU A 319 -14.69 12.65 -16.79
CA LEU A 319 -15.32 12.27 -18.05
C LEU A 319 -16.86 12.35 -17.95
N SER A 320 -17.43 11.96 -16.80
CA SER A 320 -18.86 12.07 -16.50
C SER A 320 -19.35 13.52 -16.55
N HIS A 321 -18.57 14.46 -16.00
CA HIS A 321 -18.81 15.89 -16.00
C HIS A 321 -18.66 16.48 -17.41
N PHE A 322 -17.63 16.09 -18.16
CA PHE A 322 -17.43 16.50 -19.56
C PHE A 322 -18.63 16.10 -20.45
N LEU A 323 -19.04 14.83 -20.40
CA LEU A 323 -20.20 14.35 -21.15
C LEU A 323 -21.49 15.07 -20.71
N SER A 324 -21.67 15.28 -19.40
CA SER A 324 -22.82 16.02 -18.88
C SER A 324 -22.83 17.48 -19.34
N ALA A 325 -21.68 18.14 -19.42
CA ALA A 325 -21.56 19.50 -19.95
C ALA A 325 -21.87 19.56 -21.45
N TYR A 326 -21.39 18.58 -22.22
CA TYR A 326 -21.62 18.48 -23.66
C TYR A 326 -23.11 18.28 -23.97
N TYR A 327 -23.72 17.19 -23.48
CA TYR A 327 -25.09 16.79 -23.83
C TYR A 327 -26.21 17.62 -23.16
N GLN A 328 -25.87 18.59 -22.31
CA GLN A 328 -26.86 19.54 -21.74
C GLN A 328 -26.79 20.92 -22.41
N ASN A 329 -25.66 21.29 -23.02
CA ASN A 329 -25.43 22.63 -23.56
C ASN A 329 -25.12 22.69 -25.06
N ASN A 330 -24.69 21.60 -25.70
CA ASN A 330 -24.36 21.62 -27.12
C ASN A 330 -25.63 21.70 -27.99
N VAL A 331 -25.76 22.78 -28.75
CA VAL A 331 -26.82 22.99 -29.74
C VAL A 331 -26.19 22.97 -31.12
N VAL A 332 -26.38 21.88 -31.87
CA VAL A 332 -25.82 21.75 -33.22
C VAL A 332 -26.41 22.80 -34.16
N GLY A 333 -25.53 23.56 -34.83
CA GLY A 333 -25.86 24.69 -35.71
C GLY A 333 -25.84 26.07 -35.02
N GLU A 334 -25.52 26.16 -33.72
CA GLU A 334 -25.46 27.43 -33.00
C GLU A 334 -24.17 28.23 -33.31
N VAL A 335 -24.25 29.56 -33.25
CA VAL A 335 -23.13 30.46 -33.58
C VAL A 335 -22.34 30.84 -32.32
N TYR A 336 -21.05 30.53 -32.31
CA TYR A 336 -20.08 30.85 -31.26
C TYR A 336 -19.05 31.84 -31.82
N GLY A 337 -19.42 33.12 -31.84
CA GLY A 337 -18.60 34.20 -32.42
C GLY A 337 -18.57 34.10 -33.94
N SER A 338 -17.39 33.92 -34.53
CA SER A 338 -17.21 33.66 -35.96
C SER A 338 -17.26 32.17 -36.35
N LEU A 339 -17.49 31.25 -35.40
CA LEU A 339 -17.55 29.81 -35.63
C LEU A 339 -18.97 29.28 -35.44
N LEU A 340 -19.33 28.24 -36.21
CA LEU A 340 -20.51 27.42 -35.93
C LEU A 340 -20.09 26.27 -34.99
N THR A 341 -21.00 25.83 -34.11
CA THR A 341 -20.81 24.57 -33.37
C THR A 341 -20.53 23.43 -34.34
N GLY A 342 -19.64 22.53 -33.95
CA GLY A 342 -19.38 21.30 -34.70
C GLY A 342 -20.54 20.31 -34.66
N PHE A 343 -20.23 19.13 -35.21
CA PHE A 343 -21.12 17.98 -35.28
C PHE A 343 -21.34 17.30 -33.91
N PRO A 344 -22.26 16.32 -33.81
CA PRO A 344 -22.34 15.41 -32.66
C PRO A 344 -21.00 14.75 -32.36
N ILE A 345 -20.79 14.37 -31.09
CA ILE A 345 -19.54 13.80 -30.61
C ILE A 345 -19.23 12.50 -31.36
N ASN A 346 -18.02 12.40 -31.88
CA ASN A 346 -17.62 11.28 -32.72
C ASN A 346 -17.36 10.03 -31.85
N ARG A 347 -17.84 8.85 -32.28
CA ARG A 347 -17.48 7.56 -31.65
C ARG A 347 -15.98 7.42 -31.36
N PHE A 348 -15.11 7.89 -32.26
CA PHE A 348 -13.65 7.82 -32.11
C PHE A 348 -13.08 8.80 -31.08
N GLU A 349 -13.75 9.92 -30.81
CA GLU A 349 -13.36 10.87 -29.76
C GLU A 349 -13.58 10.24 -28.37
N LEU A 350 -14.70 9.54 -28.19
CA LEU A 350 -15.01 8.80 -26.97
C LEU A 350 -14.03 7.64 -26.74
N PHE A 351 -13.59 6.96 -27.80
CA PHE A 351 -12.46 6.01 -27.71
C PHE A 351 -11.15 6.69 -27.27
N GLY A 352 -10.85 7.88 -27.79
CA GLY A 352 -9.70 8.68 -27.38
C GLY A 352 -9.71 9.02 -25.88
N GLU A 353 -10.85 9.47 -25.34
CA GLU A 353 -10.99 9.80 -23.92
C GLU A 353 -10.82 8.59 -22.99
N VAL A 354 -11.37 7.41 -23.33
CA VAL A 354 -11.18 6.22 -22.49
C VAL A 354 -9.75 5.68 -22.54
N ILE A 355 -9.08 5.75 -23.70
CA ILE A 355 -7.65 5.42 -23.83
C ILE A 355 -6.81 6.39 -23.01
N ALA A 356 -7.08 7.70 -23.10
CA ALA A 356 -6.39 8.73 -22.33
C ALA A 356 -6.54 8.51 -20.82
N ASN A 357 -7.74 8.19 -20.34
CA ASN A 357 -7.96 7.84 -18.93
C ASN A 357 -7.07 6.65 -18.51
N VAL A 358 -7.01 5.58 -19.29
CA VAL A 358 -6.22 4.37 -18.96
C VAL A 358 -4.71 4.62 -18.99
N LEU A 359 -4.23 5.46 -19.91
CA LEU A 359 -2.81 5.87 -19.98
C LEU A 359 -2.42 6.90 -18.90
N SER A 360 -3.38 7.69 -18.38
CA SER A 360 -3.09 8.78 -17.43
C SER A 360 -2.53 8.33 -16.08
N ASN A 361 -2.80 7.09 -15.65
CA ASN A 361 -2.33 6.55 -14.38
C ASN A 361 -2.04 5.05 -14.50
N PHE A 362 -0.94 4.59 -13.90
CA PHE A 362 -0.55 3.19 -13.84
C PHE A 362 -1.52 2.30 -13.06
N ASP A 363 -2.22 2.84 -12.06
CA ASP A 363 -3.19 2.09 -11.23
C ASP A 363 -4.49 1.76 -11.97
N ILE A 364 -4.86 2.57 -12.98
CA ILE A 364 -6.02 2.33 -13.84
C ILE A 364 -5.71 1.15 -14.75
N VAL A 365 -6.53 0.11 -14.72
CA VAL A 365 -6.39 -1.06 -15.60
C VAL A 365 -7.41 -1.03 -16.73
N SER A 366 -8.59 -0.45 -16.50
CA SER A 366 -9.55 -0.15 -17.58
C SER A 366 -10.39 1.10 -17.30
N SER A 367 -10.96 1.66 -18.36
CA SER A 367 -11.95 2.74 -18.29
C SER A 367 -12.94 2.59 -19.45
N GLY A 368 -14.19 2.98 -19.25
CA GLY A 368 -15.21 2.91 -20.28
C GLY A 368 -16.27 4.01 -20.14
N VAL A 369 -16.97 4.26 -21.23
CA VAL A 369 -18.26 4.97 -21.24
C VAL A 369 -19.30 3.96 -21.68
N PHE A 370 -20.43 3.91 -20.99
CA PHE A 370 -21.51 2.96 -21.27
C PHE A 370 -22.80 3.75 -21.42
N PHE A 371 -23.33 3.83 -22.64
CA PHE A 371 -24.60 4.51 -22.91
C PHE A 371 -25.79 3.59 -22.59
N ASP A 372 -26.89 4.18 -22.14
CA ASP A 372 -28.17 3.49 -22.03
C ASP A 372 -28.82 3.33 -23.42
N TYR A 373 -29.87 2.52 -23.50
CA TYR A 373 -30.51 2.16 -24.76
C TYR A 373 -30.93 3.40 -25.57
N GLN A 374 -30.47 3.47 -26.83
CA GLN A 374 -30.71 4.57 -27.79
C GLN A 374 -30.26 5.98 -27.33
N MET A 375 -29.32 6.07 -26.38
CA MET A 375 -28.79 7.36 -25.89
C MET A 375 -27.54 7.87 -26.63
N PHE A 376 -27.02 7.14 -27.62
CA PHE A 376 -25.89 7.57 -28.45
C PHE A 376 -26.29 7.83 -29.90
N THR A 377 -25.99 9.03 -30.38
CA THR A 377 -26.13 9.46 -31.78
C THR A 377 -24.77 9.86 -32.31
N ASP A 378 -24.29 9.16 -33.33
CA ASP A 378 -22.98 9.44 -33.92
C ASP A 378 -23.00 10.69 -34.80
N HIS A 379 -21.82 11.18 -35.20
CA HIS A 379 -21.69 12.27 -36.17
C HIS A 379 -22.46 11.99 -37.47
N ASP A 380 -22.49 10.72 -37.91
CA ASP A 380 -23.18 10.26 -39.11
C ASP A 380 -24.73 10.35 -39.02
N GLY A 381 -25.28 10.81 -37.89
CA GLY A 381 -26.73 10.91 -37.63
C GLY A 381 -27.39 9.58 -37.24
N VAL A 382 -26.61 8.49 -37.19
CA VAL A 382 -27.09 7.15 -36.82
C VAL A 382 -27.24 7.05 -35.29
N THR A 383 -28.44 6.72 -34.84
CA THR A 383 -28.74 6.31 -33.45
C THR A 383 -28.31 4.86 -33.23
N TRP A 384 -27.44 4.61 -32.26
CA TRP A 384 -27.01 3.25 -31.91
C TRP A 384 -27.94 2.66 -30.83
N ASP A 385 -28.32 1.39 -30.94
CA ASP A 385 -29.05 0.67 -29.89
C ASP A 385 -28.35 0.78 -28.54
N LEU A 386 -27.06 0.47 -28.54
CA LEU A 386 -26.14 0.48 -27.41
C LEU A 386 -24.77 0.87 -27.95
N PHE A 387 -24.01 1.63 -27.18
CA PHE A 387 -22.62 2.00 -27.50
C PHE A 387 -21.83 2.04 -26.20
N ALA A 388 -20.67 1.40 -26.16
CA ALA A 388 -19.89 1.26 -24.94
C ALA A 388 -18.37 1.21 -25.21
N PRO A 389 -17.73 2.33 -25.60
CA PRO A 389 -16.29 2.39 -25.81
C PRO A 389 -15.56 2.09 -24.49
N TYR A 390 -14.72 1.06 -24.50
CA TYR A 390 -14.02 0.53 -23.35
C TYR A 390 -12.54 0.30 -23.69
N ALA A 391 -11.65 0.88 -22.89
CA ALA A 391 -10.21 0.72 -23.01
C ALA A 391 -9.63 -0.07 -21.83
N TYR A 392 -8.63 -0.90 -22.07
CA TYR A 392 -7.96 -1.70 -21.05
C TYR A 392 -6.47 -1.92 -21.35
N LYS A 393 -5.70 -2.22 -20.30
CA LYS A 393 -4.30 -2.67 -20.43
C LYS A 393 -4.26 -4.19 -20.63
N PRO A 394 -3.67 -4.71 -21.73
CA PRO A 394 -3.51 -6.14 -21.92
C PRO A 394 -2.52 -6.72 -20.90
N VAL A 395 -2.68 -8.01 -20.58
CA VAL A 395 -1.94 -8.69 -19.52
C VAL A 395 -0.42 -8.58 -19.75
N GLY A 396 0.30 -8.04 -18.77
CA GLY A 396 1.75 -7.88 -18.81
C GLY A 396 2.24 -6.58 -19.45
N SER A 397 1.37 -5.74 -20.01
CA SER A 397 1.76 -4.42 -20.54
C SER A 397 1.36 -3.27 -19.62
N THR A 398 2.30 -2.34 -19.40
CA THR A 398 2.04 -1.07 -18.69
C THR A 398 1.88 0.12 -19.63
N GLN A 399 2.29 -0.02 -20.90
CA GLN A 399 2.36 1.07 -21.88
C GLN A 399 1.46 0.87 -23.11
N ALA A 400 1.02 -0.37 -23.39
CA ALA A 400 0.01 -0.62 -24.41
C ALA A 400 -1.40 -0.51 -23.81
N VAL A 401 -2.33 0.00 -24.61
CA VAL A 401 -3.76 0.02 -24.31
C VAL A 401 -4.51 -0.42 -25.56
N GLU A 402 -5.47 -1.30 -25.37
CA GLU A 402 -6.39 -1.76 -26.39
C GLU A 402 -7.78 -1.19 -26.08
N ALA A 403 -8.60 -0.97 -27.11
CA ALA A 403 -9.95 -0.47 -26.93
C ALA A 403 -10.95 -1.18 -27.86
N ILE A 404 -12.13 -1.48 -27.31
CA ILE A 404 -13.21 -2.22 -27.97
C ILE A 404 -14.56 -1.59 -27.61
N ASP A 405 -15.59 -1.84 -28.44
CA ASP A 405 -16.96 -1.54 -28.07
C ASP A 405 -17.58 -2.74 -27.31
N MET A 406 -17.97 -2.53 -26.06
CA MET A 406 -18.65 -3.54 -25.24
C MET A 406 -20.12 -3.73 -25.61
N SER A 407 -20.67 -2.96 -26.58
CA SER A 407 -21.99 -3.20 -27.16
C SER A 407 -22.06 -4.45 -28.05
N ILE A 408 -20.91 -4.93 -28.54
CA ILE A 408 -20.79 -6.10 -29.42
C ILE A 408 -21.38 -7.33 -28.71
N ASN A 409 -22.07 -8.18 -29.47
CA ASN A 409 -22.94 -9.26 -28.96
C ASN A 409 -22.35 -10.17 -27.86
N ALA A 410 -21.03 -10.34 -27.79
CA ALA A 410 -20.37 -11.10 -26.72
C ALA A 410 -20.44 -10.44 -25.32
N TYR A 411 -20.54 -9.12 -25.26
CA TYR A 411 -20.42 -8.31 -24.03
C TYR A 411 -21.62 -7.36 -23.80
N ARG A 412 -22.65 -7.45 -24.64
CA ARG A 412 -23.83 -6.57 -24.69
C ARG A 412 -24.67 -6.53 -23.40
N ASN A 413 -24.37 -7.36 -22.40
CA ASN A 413 -25.06 -7.42 -21.10
C ASN A 413 -24.58 -6.38 -20.06
N TYR A 414 -23.78 -5.38 -20.43
CA TYR A 414 -23.30 -4.36 -19.49
C TYR A 414 -24.44 -3.61 -18.77
N VAL A 415 -25.57 -3.40 -19.44
CA VAL A 415 -26.79 -2.77 -18.90
C VAL A 415 -27.36 -3.57 -17.71
N GLU A 416 -27.05 -4.86 -17.62
CA GLU A 416 -27.50 -5.75 -16.55
C GLU A 416 -26.57 -5.75 -15.33
N LYS A 417 -25.36 -5.18 -15.44
CA LYS A 417 -24.36 -5.21 -14.38
C LYS A 417 -24.83 -4.39 -13.15
N PRO A 418 -24.49 -4.81 -11.92
CA PRO A 418 -24.99 -4.15 -10.70
C PRO A 418 -24.71 -2.65 -10.63
N TRP A 419 -23.53 -2.20 -11.08
CA TRP A 419 -23.15 -0.79 -11.08
C TRP A 419 -23.97 0.05 -12.08
N PHE A 420 -24.37 -0.52 -13.23
CA PHE A 420 -25.19 0.18 -14.21
C PHE A 420 -26.63 0.28 -13.72
N ARG A 421 -27.22 -0.84 -13.27
CA ARG A 421 -28.59 -0.88 -12.73
C ARG A 421 -28.74 0.04 -11.51
N THR A 422 -27.86 -0.06 -10.52
CA THR A 422 -27.92 0.76 -9.29
C THR A 422 -27.89 2.26 -9.59
N LEU A 423 -27.03 2.70 -10.52
CA LEU A 423 -26.99 4.12 -10.92
C LEU A 423 -28.22 4.51 -11.75
N LYS A 424 -28.66 3.67 -12.69
CA LYS A 424 -29.86 3.93 -13.48
C LYS A 424 -31.09 4.06 -12.58
N ASP A 425 -31.36 3.08 -11.73
CA ASP A 425 -32.55 3.07 -10.86
C ASP A 425 -32.57 4.25 -9.88
N ARG A 426 -31.40 4.61 -9.32
CA ARG A 426 -31.23 5.82 -8.48
C ARG A 426 -31.64 7.10 -9.20
N TRP A 427 -31.26 7.26 -10.47
CA TRP A 427 -31.41 8.50 -11.22
C TRP A 427 -32.52 8.49 -12.30
N VAL A 428 -33.30 7.41 -12.39
CA VAL A 428 -34.49 7.29 -13.25
C VAL A 428 -35.72 7.97 -12.63
N SER A 429 -35.85 7.98 -11.31
CA SER A 429 -36.97 8.59 -10.59
C SER A 429 -36.72 10.07 -10.29
N SER A 430 -35.65 10.39 -9.56
CA SER A 430 -35.30 11.74 -9.11
C SER A 430 -33.92 12.17 -9.61
N ARG A 431 -33.77 13.48 -9.85
CA ARG A 431 -32.48 14.15 -10.16
C ARG A 431 -32.14 15.22 -9.12
N PHE A 432 -32.77 15.13 -7.96
CA PHE A 432 -32.48 15.96 -6.81
C PHE A 432 -31.10 15.61 -6.23
N GLY A 433 -30.30 16.61 -5.86
CA GLY A 433 -28.94 16.42 -5.34
C GLY A 433 -27.82 16.70 -6.35
N LEU A 434 -28.09 16.73 -7.66
CA LEU A 434 -27.06 17.06 -8.66
C LEU A 434 -26.56 18.51 -8.51
N GLU A 435 -25.23 18.68 -8.54
CA GLU A 435 -24.58 19.99 -8.51
C GLU A 435 -24.89 20.77 -9.80
N ARG A 436 -25.23 22.06 -9.68
CA ARG A 436 -25.41 22.96 -10.83
C ARG A 436 -24.16 23.79 -11.08
N ILE A 437 -23.34 23.36 -12.02
CA ILE A 437 -22.17 24.13 -12.48
C ILE A 437 -22.62 25.15 -13.52
N THR A 438 -22.30 26.43 -13.32
CA THR A 438 -22.58 27.53 -14.26
C THR A 438 -21.29 27.94 -14.96
N THR A 439 -21.24 27.81 -16.28
CA THR A 439 -20.08 28.26 -17.07
C THR A 439 -20.32 29.66 -17.64
N LYS A 440 -19.24 30.44 -17.67
CA LYS A 440 -19.22 31.80 -18.24
C LYS A 440 -18.08 31.91 -19.25
N PRO A 441 -18.14 31.18 -20.37
CA PRO A 441 -17.04 31.13 -21.33
C PRO A 441 -16.85 32.48 -22.04
N TYR A 442 -15.59 32.79 -22.30
CA TYR A 442 -15.20 33.84 -23.24
C TYR A 442 -14.85 33.17 -24.56
N ILE A 443 -15.49 33.62 -25.63
CA ILE A 443 -15.24 33.21 -27.00
C ILE A 443 -14.34 34.24 -27.69
N ARG A 444 -13.65 33.83 -28.76
CA ARG A 444 -12.94 34.77 -29.64
C ARG A 444 -13.96 35.46 -30.55
N SER A 445 -13.78 36.75 -30.82
CA SER A 445 -14.56 37.46 -31.85
C SER A 445 -14.31 36.85 -33.23
N ASP A 446 -13.02 36.69 -33.55
CA ASP A 446 -12.51 36.28 -34.86
C ASP A 446 -11.57 35.08 -34.74
N VAL A 447 -11.35 34.36 -35.84
CA VAL A 447 -10.40 33.23 -35.93
C VAL A 447 -9.00 33.60 -35.41
N ASN A 448 -8.56 34.83 -35.69
CA ASN A 448 -7.26 35.36 -35.26
C ASN A 448 -7.19 35.70 -33.75
N GLY A 449 -8.30 35.71 -33.02
CA GLY A 449 -8.31 35.94 -31.56
C GLY A 449 -8.03 37.39 -31.13
N THR A 450 -8.34 38.36 -31.98
CA THR A 450 -8.20 39.82 -31.78
C THR A 450 -8.87 40.33 -30.51
N GLN A 451 -10.09 39.88 -30.20
CA GLN A 451 -10.82 40.25 -28.99
C GLN A 451 -11.48 39.02 -28.35
N LEU A 452 -11.58 39.03 -27.01
CA LEU A 452 -12.41 38.11 -26.25
C LEU A 452 -13.79 38.72 -26.01
N GLN A 453 -14.82 38.05 -26.49
CA GLN A 453 -16.22 38.39 -26.29
C GLN A 453 -16.84 37.43 -25.26
N ARG A 454 -17.72 37.94 -24.40
CA ARG A 454 -18.52 37.05 -23.53
C ARG A 454 -19.55 36.34 -24.39
N TYR A 455 -19.67 35.02 -24.26
CA TYR A 455 -20.74 34.31 -24.92
C TYR A 455 -22.09 34.74 -24.32
N PHE A 456 -23.05 35.15 -25.16
CA PHE A 456 -24.24 35.88 -24.71
C PHE A 456 -25.49 35.03 -24.48
N ASN A 457 -25.56 33.78 -24.98
CA ASN A 457 -26.68 32.89 -24.70
C ASN A 457 -26.55 32.36 -23.26
N PHE A 458 -27.08 33.14 -22.32
CA PHE A 458 -27.20 32.77 -20.91
C PHE A 458 -28.60 32.21 -20.61
N PRO A 459 -28.73 31.28 -19.65
CA PRO A 459 -27.65 30.73 -18.82
C PRO A 459 -27.14 29.35 -19.31
N ILE A 460 -25.85 29.24 -19.64
CA ILE A 460 -25.19 27.93 -19.73
C ILE A 460 -24.98 27.40 -18.32
N TYR A 461 -25.73 26.35 -17.97
CA TYR A 461 -25.51 25.58 -16.76
C TYR A 461 -25.81 24.12 -17.02
N TYR A 462 -25.03 23.23 -16.41
CA TYR A 462 -25.27 21.80 -16.46
C TYR A 462 -25.32 21.21 -15.05
N ARG A 463 -26.02 20.09 -14.93
CA ARG A 463 -26.14 19.33 -13.69
C ARG A 463 -25.24 18.11 -13.72
N VAL A 464 -24.50 17.86 -12.64
CA VAL A 464 -23.52 16.78 -12.51
C VAL A 464 -23.63 16.07 -11.16
N PRO A 465 -23.19 14.80 -11.05
CA PRO A 465 -23.08 14.13 -9.76
C PRO A 465 -21.87 14.64 -8.95
N TYR A 466 -21.95 14.54 -7.64
CA TYR A 466 -20.79 14.63 -6.74
C TYR A 466 -19.93 13.35 -6.81
N TYR A 467 -18.80 13.30 -6.10
CA TYR A 467 -17.97 12.08 -6.06
C TYR A 467 -18.64 10.97 -5.25
N GLU A 468 -19.31 11.37 -4.17
CA GLU A 468 -20.11 10.58 -3.25
C GLU A 468 -21.40 10.03 -3.91
N ASP A 469 -21.77 10.55 -5.08
CA ASP A 469 -22.89 10.07 -5.88
C ASP A 469 -22.51 8.89 -6.80
N GLY A 470 -21.21 8.66 -7.00
CA GLY A 470 -20.69 7.52 -7.72
C GLY A 470 -20.85 6.20 -6.95
N TYR A 471 -20.62 5.09 -7.64
CA TYR A 471 -20.76 3.76 -7.09
C TYR A 471 -19.43 2.99 -7.22
N TRP A 472 -18.89 2.54 -6.09
CA TRP A 472 -17.80 1.56 -6.05
C TRP A 472 -18.37 0.15 -6.00
N THR A 473 -17.93 -0.72 -6.92
CA THR A 473 -18.32 -2.13 -6.89
C THR A 473 -17.69 -2.88 -5.71
N GLN A 474 -18.32 -3.98 -5.32
CA GLN A 474 -17.65 -5.03 -4.56
C GLN A 474 -16.48 -5.61 -5.39
N PRO A 475 -15.42 -6.17 -4.78
CA PRO A 475 -14.34 -6.77 -5.55
C PRO A 475 -14.81 -8.01 -6.31
N TYR A 476 -14.53 -8.08 -7.61
CA TYR A 476 -14.86 -9.23 -8.44
C TYR A 476 -13.71 -9.63 -9.35
N PHE A 477 -13.62 -10.91 -9.71
CA PHE A 477 -12.65 -11.42 -10.68
C PHE A 477 -13.31 -11.53 -12.05
N ASP A 478 -12.83 -10.78 -13.03
CA ASP A 478 -13.41 -10.79 -14.39
C ASP A 478 -12.83 -11.93 -15.24
N CYS A 479 -13.43 -13.12 -15.14
CA CYS A 479 -12.95 -14.30 -15.87
C CYS A 479 -13.23 -14.23 -17.39
N GLN A 480 -14.33 -13.59 -17.79
CA GLN A 480 -14.83 -13.58 -19.17
C GLN A 480 -14.41 -12.32 -19.94
N GLY A 481 -14.21 -11.19 -19.27
CA GLY A 481 -13.78 -9.95 -19.90
C GLY A 481 -12.29 -9.91 -20.24
N MET A 482 -11.88 -8.72 -20.68
CA MET A 482 -10.54 -8.47 -21.24
C MET A 482 -9.45 -8.40 -20.16
N VAL A 483 -9.81 -8.02 -18.94
CA VAL A 483 -8.88 -7.84 -17.81
C VAL A 483 -9.08 -8.96 -16.80
N LYS A 484 -8.36 -10.07 -17.00
CA LYS A 484 -8.50 -11.30 -16.19
C LYS A 484 -7.75 -11.23 -14.86
N ASP A 485 -8.18 -10.31 -14.01
CA ASP A 485 -7.63 -10.02 -12.69
C ASP A 485 -8.77 -9.69 -11.70
N TRP A 486 -8.44 -9.52 -10.42
CA TRP A 486 -9.35 -8.99 -9.41
C TRP A 486 -9.51 -7.48 -9.53
N LEU A 487 -10.73 -7.02 -9.75
CA LEU A 487 -11.05 -5.62 -10.02
C LEU A 487 -11.96 -5.02 -8.94
N ILE A 488 -11.74 -3.73 -8.70
CA ILE A 488 -12.69 -2.83 -8.05
C ILE A 488 -12.95 -1.70 -9.05
N THR A 489 -14.21 -1.47 -9.40
CA THR A 489 -14.61 -0.50 -10.42
C THR A 489 -15.42 0.62 -9.79
N TYR A 490 -15.01 1.86 -10.05
CA TYR A 490 -15.79 3.06 -9.77
C TYR A 490 -16.64 3.42 -10.99
N ALA A 491 -17.89 3.78 -10.76
CA ALA A 491 -18.88 4.12 -11.77
C ALA A 491 -19.53 5.47 -11.45
N SER A 492 -19.65 6.36 -12.45
CA SER A 492 -20.22 7.71 -12.32
C SER A 492 -21.28 7.98 -13.40
N PRO A 493 -22.50 8.43 -13.04
CA PRO A 493 -23.59 8.65 -13.99
C PRO A 493 -23.46 9.99 -14.73
N PHE A 494 -23.77 10.02 -16.03
CA PHE A 494 -23.81 11.28 -16.80
C PHE A 494 -25.19 11.55 -17.41
N PHE A 495 -25.50 12.83 -17.57
CA PHE A 495 -26.85 13.32 -17.84
C PHE A 495 -26.91 14.25 -19.04
N GLY A 496 -27.98 14.16 -19.81
CA GLY A 496 -28.21 14.99 -20.99
C GLY A 496 -29.64 15.50 -21.07
N VAL A 497 -29.84 16.47 -21.96
CA VAL A 497 -31.15 17.05 -22.25
C VAL A 497 -31.73 16.38 -23.48
N PHE A 498 -32.98 15.90 -23.40
CA PHE A 498 -33.65 15.22 -24.52
C PHE A 498 -35.06 15.76 -24.77
N GLY A 499 -35.42 15.91 -26.04
CA GLY A 499 -36.73 16.42 -26.49
C GLY A 499 -36.91 17.93 -26.33
N GLU A 500 -38.01 18.43 -26.89
CA GLU A 500 -38.34 19.87 -26.92
C GLU A 500 -38.55 20.46 -25.52
N GLU A 501 -39.10 19.67 -24.58
CA GLU A 501 -39.31 20.04 -23.17
C GLU A 501 -37.99 20.28 -22.38
N ARG A 502 -36.84 19.98 -22.99
CA ARG A 502 -35.50 20.04 -22.39
C ARG A 502 -35.39 19.31 -21.04
N ALA A 503 -36.03 18.13 -20.93
CA ALA A 503 -35.99 17.31 -19.73
C ALA A 503 -34.60 16.67 -19.54
N LEU A 504 -34.06 16.76 -18.32
CA LEU A 504 -32.79 16.11 -17.94
C LEU A 504 -33.00 14.60 -17.75
N ARG A 505 -32.28 13.79 -18.52
CA ARG A 505 -32.33 12.32 -18.48
C ARG A 505 -30.96 11.74 -18.15
N PHE A 506 -30.98 10.56 -17.51
CA PHE A 506 -29.82 9.68 -17.41
C PHE A 506 -29.51 9.14 -18.82
N MET A 507 -28.26 9.23 -19.27
CA MET A 507 -27.84 8.69 -20.57
C MET A 507 -26.86 7.55 -20.46
N GLY A 508 -26.20 7.36 -19.31
CA GLY A 508 -25.16 6.35 -19.18
C GLY A 508 -24.25 6.55 -17.98
N VAL A 509 -23.20 5.76 -17.96
CA VAL A 509 -22.21 5.67 -16.87
C VAL A 509 -20.79 5.71 -17.44
N THR A 510 -19.90 6.48 -16.83
CA THR A 510 -18.45 6.36 -17.02
C THR A 510 -17.86 5.48 -15.93
N THR A 511 -16.89 4.62 -16.27
CA THR A 511 -16.25 3.73 -15.30
C THR A 511 -14.73 3.82 -15.35
N VAL A 512 -14.09 3.52 -14.23
CA VAL A 512 -12.66 3.27 -14.11
C VAL A 512 -12.43 2.10 -13.16
N SER A 513 -11.60 1.13 -13.56
CA SER A 513 -11.29 -0.08 -12.78
C SER A 513 -9.84 -0.10 -12.33
N VAL A 514 -9.63 -0.45 -11.06
CA VAL A 514 -8.32 -0.68 -10.45
C VAL A 514 -8.19 -2.13 -10.00
N ARG A 515 -6.94 -2.61 -9.81
CA ARG A 515 -6.69 -3.94 -9.24
C ARG A 515 -7.01 -3.94 -7.74
N MET A 516 -7.85 -4.86 -7.29
CA MET A 516 -8.11 -5.07 -5.87
C MET A 516 -6.82 -5.38 -5.11
N LEU A 517 -5.93 -6.17 -5.72
CA LEU A 517 -4.65 -6.55 -5.11
C LEU A 517 -3.71 -5.35 -4.86
N SER A 518 -4.00 -4.18 -5.42
CA SER A 518 -3.26 -2.93 -5.16
C SER A 518 -3.81 -2.11 -3.98
N LEU A 519 -4.94 -2.52 -3.38
CA LEU A 519 -5.53 -1.88 -2.20
C LEU A 519 -4.71 -2.20 -0.93
N ASP A 520 -4.46 -1.21 -0.08
CA ASP A 520 -3.83 -1.41 1.22
C ASP A 520 -4.88 -1.86 2.25
N ILE A 521 -4.67 -3.01 2.90
CA ILE A 521 -5.62 -3.52 3.90
C ILE A 521 -5.36 -2.91 5.29
N ASN A 522 -6.44 -2.61 6.03
CA ASN A 522 -6.34 -2.12 7.40
C ASN A 522 -6.70 -3.21 8.42
N GLN A 523 -5.69 -3.83 9.01
CA GLN A 523 -5.86 -4.90 10.00
C GLN A 523 -6.04 -4.41 11.44
N CYS A 524 -5.89 -3.11 11.67
CA CYS A 524 -5.89 -2.52 12.99
C CYS A 524 -7.29 -2.51 13.64
N PRO A 525 -7.36 -2.21 14.95
CA PRO A 525 -8.61 -2.17 15.69
C PRO A 525 -9.55 -1.08 15.18
N GLN A 526 -10.82 -1.40 15.04
CA GLN A 526 -11.84 -0.42 14.64
C GLN A 526 -13.18 -0.66 15.34
N SER A 527 -14.07 0.32 15.25
CA SER A 527 -15.42 0.23 15.83
C SER A 527 -16.24 -0.93 15.23
N PHE A 528 -17.23 -1.39 15.98
CA PHE A 528 -18.16 -2.42 15.50
C PHE A 528 -18.85 -2.02 14.19
N TYR A 529 -19.27 -0.75 14.07
CA TYR A 529 -20.03 -0.22 12.93
C TYR A 529 -19.19 0.02 11.67
N THR A 530 -17.85 -0.02 11.74
CA THR A 530 -16.98 0.20 10.57
C THR A 530 -16.96 -1.04 9.66
N PRO A 531 -17.42 -0.98 8.40
CA PRO A 531 -17.54 -2.15 7.51
C PRO A 531 -16.18 -2.50 6.88
N ASN A 532 -15.26 -3.04 7.69
CA ASN A 532 -13.95 -3.50 7.26
C ASN A 532 -13.77 -4.97 7.62
N PHE A 533 -13.52 -5.80 6.61
CA PHE A 533 -13.34 -7.24 6.77
C PHE A 533 -12.14 -7.57 7.66
N PHE A 534 -11.04 -6.83 7.48
CA PHE A 534 -9.72 -7.08 8.07
C PHE A 534 -9.55 -6.54 9.49
N LYS A 535 -10.49 -5.73 10.01
CA LYS A 535 -10.37 -5.12 11.34
C LYS A 535 -10.21 -6.19 12.43
N ASN A 536 -9.51 -5.82 13.52
CA ASN A 536 -9.29 -6.68 14.69
C ASN A 536 -8.49 -7.97 14.40
N THR A 537 -7.71 -8.02 13.31
CA THR A 537 -6.85 -9.16 12.96
C THR A 537 -5.37 -8.95 13.32
N ALA A 538 -4.95 -7.71 13.56
CA ALA A 538 -3.58 -7.39 13.96
C ALA A 538 -3.15 -8.09 15.26
N ARG A 539 -1.92 -8.63 15.27
CA ARG A 539 -1.31 -9.43 16.34
C ARG A 539 -0.49 -8.62 17.36
N CYS A 540 -0.73 -7.32 17.46
CA CYS A 540 -0.08 -6.46 18.46
C CYS A 540 -0.41 -6.89 19.90
N ASP A 541 0.54 -6.74 20.83
CA ASP A 541 0.22 -6.79 22.25
C ASP A 541 -0.49 -5.50 22.67
N PHE A 542 -1.82 -5.50 22.65
CA PHE A 542 -2.64 -4.32 22.96
C PHE A 542 -2.55 -3.86 24.43
N THR A 543 -1.81 -4.54 25.31
CA THR A 543 -1.52 -4.02 26.66
C THR A 543 -0.38 -2.99 26.62
N SER A 544 0.70 -3.29 25.90
CA SER A 544 1.91 -2.45 25.80
C SER A 544 2.02 -1.63 24.51
N THR A 545 1.28 -1.99 23.45
CA THR A 545 1.34 -1.38 22.12
C THR A 545 -0.02 -0.91 21.60
N TYR A 546 0.00 -0.10 20.54
CA TYR A 546 -1.14 0.22 19.71
C TYR A 546 -0.80 -0.03 18.22
N CYS A 547 -1.82 -0.28 17.40
CA CYS A 547 -1.66 -0.63 16.00
C CYS A 547 -1.84 0.59 15.10
N THR A 548 -0.96 0.79 14.13
CA THR A 548 -1.16 1.75 13.03
C THR A 548 -0.94 1.06 11.67
N PRO A 549 -1.83 1.26 10.67
CA PRO A 549 -1.71 0.62 9.37
C PRO A 549 -0.54 1.22 8.56
N LEU A 550 0.06 0.41 7.69
CA LEU A 550 1.14 0.83 6.80
C LEU A 550 0.63 1.01 5.36
N PRO A 551 0.65 2.23 4.78
CA PRO A 551 0.28 2.43 3.39
C PRO A 551 1.36 1.89 2.44
N ARG A 552 0.96 1.66 1.18
CA ARG A 552 1.78 1.13 0.08
C ARG A 552 2.39 -0.24 0.38
N ARG A 553 1.63 -1.10 1.07
CA ARG A 553 1.96 -2.52 1.28
C ARG A 553 1.11 -3.47 0.42
N TYR A 554 0.09 -2.94 -0.28
CA TYR A 554 -0.82 -3.69 -1.13
C TYR A 554 -1.65 -4.72 -0.34
N PHE A 555 -2.32 -5.63 -1.05
CA PHE A 555 -3.28 -6.58 -0.47
C PHE A 555 -2.59 -7.77 0.22
N VAL A 556 -1.89 -7.50 1.32
CA VAL A 556 -1.03 -8.45 2.03
C VAL A 556 -1.24 -8.32 3.55
N SER A 557 -1.29 -9.44 4.27
CA SER A 557 -1.35 -9.42 5.74
C SER A 557 0.00 -9.03 6.37
N GLY A 558 -0.02 -8.59 7.63
CA GLY A 558 1.11 -7.96 8.29
C GLY A 558 1.32 -6.49 7.92
N SER A 559 0.40 -5.85 7.21
CA SER A 559 0.47 -4.46 6.70
C SER A 559 0.18 -3.39 7.76
N TYR A 560 0.75 -3.56 8.94
CA TYR A 560 0.63 -2.65 10.08
C TYR A 560 1.94 -2.62 10.87
N LYS A 561 2.03 -1.71 11.83
CA LYS A 561 3.06 -1.67 12.86
C LYS A 561 2.44 -1.59 14.25
N CYS A 562 3.12 -2.17 15.22
CA CYS A 562 2.77 -2.09 16.64
C CYS A 562 3.74 -1.14 17.33
N GLU A 563 3.25 0.05 17.67
CA GLU A 563 4.02 1.13 18.31
C GLU A 563 3.79 1.09 19.84
N CYS A 564 4.81 1.36 20.64
CA CYS A 564 4.68 1.33 22.11
C CYS A 564 3.73 2.43 22.62
N ARG A 565 2.84 2.08 23.55
CA ARG A 565 1.99 3.05 24.25
C ARG A 565 2.83 3.96 25.14
N GLN A 566 2.32 5.16 25.45
CA GLN A 566 2.96 6.05 26.41
C GLN A 566 3.16 5.34 27.76
N GLY A 567 4.38 5.40 28.32
CA GLY A 567 4.76 4.67 29.53
C GLY A 567 5.40 3.30 29.26
N TYR A 568 5.43 2.85 28.00
CA TYR A 568 6.18 1.69 27.54
C TYR A 568 7.30 2.12 26.58
N GLU A 569 8.36 1.33 26.50
CA GLU A 569 9.50 1.55 25.60
C GLU A 569 9.81 0.29 24.79
N TYR A 570 10.36 0.49 23.59
CA TYR A 570 10.75 -0.59 22.69
C TYR A 570 11.97 -1.34 23.27
N PRO A 571 11.94 -2.67 23.42
CA PRO A 571 12.92 -3.40 24.23
C PRO A 571 14.25 -3.67 23.51
N PHE A 572 14.27 -3.63 22.18
CA PHE A 572 15.45 -3.99 21.36
C PHE A 572 16.18 -2.72 20.88
N ASN A 573 17.48 -2.83 20.59
CA ASN A 573 18.30 -1.71 20.14
C ASN A 573 18.41 -1.68 18.60
N ASP A 574 17.26 -1.72 17.93
CA ASP A 574 17.17 -1.73 16.47
C ASP A 574 17.06 -0.30 15.90
N ARG A 575 17.18 -0.18 14.58
CA ARG A 575 16.87 1.07 13.85
C ARG A 575 15.37 1.39 13.83
N THR A 576 14.53 0.44 14.22
CA THR A 576 13.07 0.52 14.31
C THR A 576 12.62 0.63 15.76
N TRP A 577 11.62 1.46 16.03
CA TRP A 577 11.05 1.70 17.37
C TRP A 577 9.63 1.09 17.52
N TYR A 578 9.29 0.15 16.64
CA TYR A 578 8.00 -0.50 16.53
C TYR A 578 8.18 -1.92 15.98
N PHE A 579 7.22 -2.81 16.26
CA PHE A 579 7.21 -4.16 15.67
C PHE A 579 6.49 -4.15 14.32
N HIS A 580 7.07 -4.76 13.30
CA HIS A 580 6.43 -4.94 12.00
C HIS A 580 5.34 -6.02 12.09
N GLY A 581 4.13 -5.74 11.58
CA GLY A 581 3.00 -6.69 11.59
C GLY A 581 3.33 -8.01 10.90
N GLU A 582 4.11 -7.98 9.82
CA GLU A 582 4.66 -9.15 9.14
C GLU A 582 5.45 -10.07 10.08
N MET A 583 6.28 -9.51 10.96
CA MET A 583 7.00 -10.26 11.99
C MET A 583 6.03 -10.79 13.07
N MET A 584 5.08 -9.96 13.52
CA MET A 584 4.08 -10.35 14.51
C MET A 584 3.24 -11.55 14.06
N GLU A 585 2.77 -11.54 12.80
CA GLU A 585 1.98 -12.63 12.24
C GLU A 585 2.82 -13.89 12.02
N ARG A 586 4.03 -13.76 11.48
CA ARG A 586 4.93 -14.90 11.25
C ARG A 586 5.26 -15.62 12.56
N GLU A 587 5.67 -14.88 13.58
CA GLU A 587 6.02 -15.45 14.88
C GLU A 587 4.79 -16.01 15.61
N TYR A 588 3.61 -15.43 15.39
CA TYR A 588 2.34 -16.00 15.87
C TYR A 588 1.99 -17.32 15.16
N GLN A 589 2.21 -17.44 13.85
CA GLN A 589 2.01 -18.68 13.11
C GLN A 589 2.99 -19.78 13.56
N LEU A 590 4.26 -19.45 13.82
CA LEU A 590 5.22 -20.39 14.43
C LEU A 590 4.72 -20.85 15.82
N LYS A 591 4.22 -19.92 16.64
CA LYS A 591 3.63 -20.24 17.95
C LYS A 591 2.42 -21.17 17.85
N LEU A 592 1.58 -21.02 16.83
CA LEU A 592 0.44 -21.91 16.56
C LEU A 592 0.87 -23.29 16.04
N ALA A 593 1.95 -23.36 15.26
CA ALA A 593 2.53 -24.61 14.76
C ALA A 593 3.25 -25.42 15.86
N GLY A 594 3.60 -24.79 16.99
CA GLY A 594 4.41 -25.39 18.05
C GLY A 594 5.91 -25.32 17.80
N GLU A 595 6.33 -24.55 16.80
CA GLU A 595 7.73 -24.31 16.42
C GLU A 595 8.39 -23.28 17.35
N PRO A 596 9.74 -23.28 17.49
CA PRO A 596 10.45 -22.26 18.25
C PRO A 596 10.19 -20.87 17.66
N ASN A 597 9.69 -19.97 18.51
CA ASN A 597 9.20 -18.65 18.13
C ASN A 597 9.59 -17.59 19.18
N ARG A 598 9.66 -16.33 18.75
CA ARG A 598 9.94 -15.18 19.62
C ARG A 598 8.69 -14.37 19.99
N PHE A 599 7.48 -14.85 19.66
CA PHE A 599 6.25 -14.06 19.72
C PHE A 599 6.02 -13.38 21.08
N ASP A 600 6.27 -14.09 22.19
CA ASP A 600 6.06 -13.58 23.55
C ASP A 600 7.12 -12.55 24.01
N LEU A 601 8.16 -12.32 23.20
CA LEU A 601 9.15 -11.26 23.37
C LEU A 601 8.79 -9.99 22.56
N LEU A 602 7.84 -10.06 21.62
CA LEU A 602 7.45 -8.94 20.75
C LEU A 602 6.41 -8.03 21.43
N ARG A 603 6.78 -7.48 22.58
CA ARG A 603 5.99 -6.55 23.40
C ARG A 603 6.87 -5.46 24.00
N CYS A 604 6.31 -4.29 24.26
CA CYS A 604 7.08 -3.20 24.84
C CYS A 604 7.27 -3.41 26.35
N ARG A 605 8.45 -3.06 26.87
CA ARG A 605 8.72 -3.11 28.32
C ARG A 605 8.18 -1.85 29.01
N GLN A 606 7.87 -1.93 30.30
CA GLN A 606 7.45 -0.75 31.05
C GLN A 606 8.63 0.22 31.19
N GLY A 607 8.41 1.50 30.89
CA GLY A 607 9.45 2.52 30.95
C GLY A 607 9.86 2.82 32.39
N LEU A 608 11.17 2.98 32.61
CA LEU A 608 11.83 3.15 33.91
C LEU A 608 11.30 4.32 34.78
N ALA A 609 10.55 5.28 34.22
CA ALA A 609 9.95 6.37 34.98
C ALA A 609 8.80 5.95 35.92
N SER A 610 8.21 4.76 35.71
CA SER A 610 7.07 4.27 36.49
C SER A 610 7.43 3.69 37.86
N THR A 611 8.71 3.35 38.10
CA THR A 611 9.18 2.71 39.35
C THR A 611 9.54 3.72 40.43
N LEU A 612 9.72 5.00 40.09
CA LEU A 612 9.97 6.09 41.05
C LEU A 612 8.70 6.45 41.83
N ARG A 613 8.34 5.59 42.81
CA ARG A 613 7.33 5.88 43.84
C ARG A 613 7.78 7.06 44.71
N HIS A 614 7.48 8.28 44.28
CA HIS A 614 7.75 9.53 45.01
C HIS A 614 6.93 9.69 46.33
N GLY A 615 6.20 8.67 46.77
CA GLY A 615 5.23 8.75 47.87
C GLY A 615 5.80 8.67 49.29
N SER A 616 6.97 8.07 49.50
CA SER A 616 7.53 7.83 50.85
C SER A 616 8.50 8.91 51.33
N ILE A 617 9.35 9.46 50.47
CA ILE A 617 10.35 10.47 50.88
C ILE A 617 9.68 11.83 51.12
N TRP A 618 8.78 12.26 50.22
CA TRP A 618 8.09 13.55 50.34
C TRP A 618 7.14 13.60 51.54
N THR A 619 6.50 12.50 51.91
CA THR A 619 5.63 12.44 53.10
C THR A 619 6.44 12.52 54.40
N ILE A 620 7.61 11.89 54.46
CA ILE A 620 8.54 12.01 55.59
C ILE A 620 9.03 13.46 55.72
N VAL A 621 9.51 14.08 54.62
CA VAL A 621 9.98 15.48 54.62
C VAL A 621 8.87 16.46 55.02
N LEU A 622 7.64 16.28 54.53
CA LEU A 622 6.49 17.11 54.92
C LEU A 622 6.11 16.92 56.40
N SER A 623 6.23 15.70 56.93
CA SER A 623 5.96 15.44 58.35
C SER A 623 7.03 16.05 59.29
N LEU A 624 8.29 16.08 58.83
CA LEU A 624 9.40 16.71 59.55
C LEU A 624 9.30 18.24 59.51
N SER A 625 8.97 18.84 58.37
CA SER A 625 8.76 20.30 58.28
C SER A 625 7.54 20.74 59.09
N LEU A 626 6.44 19.99 59.08
CA LEU A 626 5.27 20.29 59.91
C LEU A 626 5.59 20.20 61.41
N ARG A 627 6.37 19.20 61.84
CA ARG A 627 6.85 19.13 63.24
C ARG A 627 7.77 20.31 63.59
N LEU A 628 8.67 20.71 62.69
CA LEU A 628 9.54 21.86 62.92
C LEU A 628 8.73 23.16 63.11
N ILE A 629 7.71 23.37 62.28
CA ILE A 629 6.82 24.54 62.35
C ILE A 629 6.02 24.54 63.65
N LEU A 630 5.50 23.39 64.11
CA LEU A 630 4.84 23.31 65.43
C LEU A 630 5.79 23.58 66.60
N SER A 631 7.07 23.19 66.52
CA SER A 631 8.07 23.51 67.56
C SER A 631 8.54 24.97 67.59
N PHE A 632 8.12 25.80 66.62
CA PHE A 632 8.30 27.26 66.64
C PHE A 632 7.02 28.02 67.03
N LEU A 633 5.94 27.31 67.35
CA LEU A 633 4.61 27.84 67.71
C LEU A 633 4.20 27.52 69.16
N ILE A 634 5.14 26.96 69.95
CA ILE A 634 5.07 26.68 71.39
C ILE A 634 6.28 27.35 72.05
#